data_AF-A0A6J8DGK4-F1
#
_entry.id   AF-A0A6J8DGK4-F1
#
_cell.length_a   1.000
_cell.length_b   1.000
_cell.length_c   1.000
_cell.angle_alpha   90.00
_cell.angle_beta   90.00
_cell.angle_gamma   90.00
#
_symmetry.space_group_name_H-M   'P 1'
#
loop_
_entity.id
_entity.type
_entity.pdbx_description
1 polymer ?
#
loop_
_entity_poly.entity_id
_entity_poly.type
_entity_poly.pdbx_seq_one_letter_code
_entity_poly.pdbx_strand_id
1 'polypeptide(L)'
;MVTKSYFYFILFLPCVVGECDRDTGPCGVTECFLESLYYNEYQWGTCITNAYMQEKSAGKYSCRDRTSTYCYYQFMLELHEMESGLVYDDCKCEKGQEYTQYNLPLPSRCYSPSGSDCSWYQDCLENKCKCNGTEDDYAVAFATKFCNLYSQSYQDFSQEGQQWIDAVRKCL
;
A
#
# COMPACT_ATOMS: atom_id res chain seq x y z
N MET A 1 6.07 -26.03 42.86
CA MET A 1 5.58 -24.94 41.99
C MET A 1 6.36 -25.03 40.68
N VAL A 2 5.70 -25.42 39.59
CA VAL A 2 6.31 -25.46 38.25
C VAL A 2 5.61 -24.37 37.44
N THR A 3 6.35 -23.31 37.14
CA THR A 3 5.92 -22.19 36.29
C THR A 3 5.82 -22.68 34.84
N LYS A 4 4.63 -22.60 34.25
CA LYS A 4 4.40 -22.85 32.83
C LYS A 4 4.91 -21.63 32.04
N SER A 5 6.01 -21.80 31.30
CA SER A 5 6.42 -20.85 30.26
C SER A 5 5.60 -21.13 28.99
N TYR A 6 4.74 -20.19 28.62
CA TYR A 6 4.07 -20.19 27.32
C TYR A 6 5.03 -19.59 26.29
N PHE A 7 5.60 -20.44 25.43
CA PHE A 7 6.27 -20.00 24.22
C PHE A 7 5.21 -19.55 23.21
N TYR A 8 5.06 -18.24 23.02
CA TYR A 8 4.38 -17.70 21.85
C TYR A 8 5.29 -17.90 20.64
N PHE A 9 5.01 -18.93 19.85
CA PHE A 9 5.53 -19.06 18.50
C PHE A 9 4.82 -18.00 17.63
N ILE A 10 5.46 -16.84 17.42
CA ILE A 10 5.10 -15.95 16.33
C ILE A 10 5.58 -16.65 15.06
N LEU A 11 4.67 -17.36 14.39
CA LEU A 11 4.90 -17.88 13.06
C LEU A 11 5.01 -16.68 12.11
N PHE A 12 6.24 -16.25 11.82
CA PHE A 12 6.53 -15.54 10.58
C PHE A 12 6.34 -16.55 9.44
N LEU A 13 5.10 -16.72 8.99
CA LEU A 13 4.79 -17.42 7.76
C LEU A 13 5.34 -16.59 6.60
N PRO A 14 6.30 -17.10 5.81
CA PRO A 14 6.70 -16.42 4.59
C PRO A 14 5.48 -16.30 3.67
N CYS A 15 5.27 -15.10 3.09
CA CYS A 15 4.28 -14.90 2.03
C CYS A 15 4.54 -15.94 0.93
N VAL A 16 3.62 -16.88 0.76
CA VAL A 16 3.64 -17.81 -0.36
C VAL A 16 3.18 -17.04 -1.59
N VAL A 17 3.90 -17.15 -2.70
CA VAL A 17 3.48 -16.58 -3.98
C VAL A 17 2.28 -17.39 -4.48
N GLY A 18 1.12 -16.74 -4.62
CA GLY A 18 -0.12 -17.36 -5.06
C GLY A 18 -1.23 -16.32 -5.18
N GLU A 19 -2.32 -16.70 -5.86
CA GLU A 19 -3.52 -15.86 -5.98
C GLU A 19 -3.99 -15.40 -4.58
N CYS A 20 -4.55 -14.19 -4.49
CA CYS A 20 -5.08 -13.64 -3.25
C CYS A 20 -6.17 -14.52 -2.63
N ASP A 21 -5.75 -15.46 -1.79
CA ASP A 21 -6.65 -16.31 -1.03
C ASP A 21 -7.36 -15.50 0.05
N ARG A 22 -8.65 -15.75 0.20
CA ARG A 22 -9.51 -14.93 1.06
C ARG A 22 -9.18 -15.01 2.55
N ASP A 23 -8.58 -16.11 2.99
CA ASP A 23 -8.33 -16.43 4.39
C ASP A 23 -6.83 -16.34 4.73
N THR A 24 -5.97 -16.62 3.75
CA THR A 24 -4.53 -16.81 3.93
C THR A 24 -3.66 -15.94 3.02
N GLY A 25 -4.29 -15.14 2.14
CA GLY A 25 -3.64 -14.50 1.00
C GLY A 25 -2.36 -13.74 1.35
N PRO A 26 -1.31 -13.81 0.51
CA PRO A 26 -0.11 -13.05 0.77
C PRO A 26 -0.40 -11.55 0.64
N CYS A 27 -0.35 -10.83 1.76
CA CYS A 27 -0.51 -9.36 1.75
C CYS A 27 0.63 -8.70 0.95
N GLY A 28 0.28 -7.74 0.09
CA GLY A 28 1.23 -6.93 -0.68
C GLY A 28 1.63 -7.51 -2.03
N VAL A 29 1.10 -8.68 -2.43
CA VAL A 29 1.29 -9.20 -3.79
C VAL A 29 0.36 -8.47 -4.75
N THR A 30 0.92 -7.93 -5.84
CA THR A 30 0.16 -7.35 -6.93
C THR A 30 0.05 -8.34 -8.07
N GLU A 31 -1.16 -8.56 -8.55
CA GLU A 31 -1.45 -9.48 -9.64
C GLU A 31 -2.61 -9.00 -10.51
N CYS A 32 -2.70 -9.61 -11.69
CA CYS A 32 -3.73 -9.32 -12.67
C CYS A 32 -4.94 -10.23 -12.40
N PHE A 33 -6.00 -9.66 -11.84
CA PHE A 33 -7.19 -10.42 -11.44
C PHE A 33 -8.41 -10.01 -12.28
N LEU A 34 -9.37 -10.93 -12.41
CA LEU A 34 -10.61 -10.69 -13.16
C LEU A 34 -11.61 -9.89 -12.32
N GLU A 35 -11.93 -8.66 -12.72
CA GLU A 35 -13.00 -7.88 -12.09
C GLU A 35 -14.33 -8.16 -12.79
N SER A 36 -15.10 -9.08 -12.21
CA SER A 36 -16.33 -9.60 -12.80
C SER A 36 -17.52 -8.64 -12.71
N LEU A 37 -17.47 -7.57 -11.91
CA LEU A 37 -18.69 -6.80 -11.58
C LEU A 37 -18.99 -5.63 -12.51
N TYR A 38 -18.00 -5.05 -13.17
CA TYR A 38 -18.20 -3.88 -14.04
C TYR A 38 -17.86 -4.15 -15.50
N TYR A 39 -16.66 -4.67 -15.73
CA TYR A 39 -16.11 -4.82 -17.08
C TYR A 39 -16.05 -6.28 -17.53
N ASN A 40 -16.01 -7.22 -16.56
CA ASN A 40 -15.70 -8.62 -16.83
C ASN A 40 -14.38 -8.80 -17.57
N GLU A 41 -13.42 -7.94 -17.21
CA GLU A 41 -12.08 -7.85 -17.77
C GLU A 41 -11.04 -7.81 -16.64
N TYR A 42 -9.77 -8.01 -17.00
CA TYR A 42 -8.69 -8.15 -16.02
C TYR A 42 -8.10 -6.77 -15.68
N GLN A 43 -7.83 -6.55 -14.39
CA GLN A 43 -7.11 -5.36 -13.92
C GLN A 43 -6.11 -5.71 -12.84
N TRP A 44 -5.14 -4.82 -12.64
CA TRP A 44 -4.20 -4.94 -11.54
C TRP A 44 -4.88 -4.70 -10.20
N GLY A 45 -4.51 -5.49 -9.21
CA GLY A 45 -4.90 -5.29 -7.84
C GLY A 45 -3.86 -5.84 -6.88
N THR A 46 -3.81 -5.25 -5.69
CA THR A 46 -2.93 -5.71 -4.61
C THR A 46 -3.75 -6.50 -3.60
N CYS A 47 -3.30 -7.70 -3.25
CA CYS A 47 -3.90 -8.47 -2.18
C CYS A 47 -3.63 -7.80 -0.83
N ILE A 48 -4.67 -7.35 -0.14
CA ILE A 48 -4.56 -6.71 1.18
C ILE A 48 -5.62 -7.25 2.13
N THR A 49 -5.46 -6.97 3.42
CA THR A 49 -6.50 -7.30 4.40
C THR A 49 -7.68 -6.34 4.29
N ASN A 50 -8.87 -6.83 4.61
CA ASN A 50 -10.08 -6.02 4.73
C ASN A 50 -9.88 -4.87 5.73
N ALA A 51 -9.21 -5.13 6.84
CA ALA A 51 -8.90 -4.12 7.86
C ALA A 51 -8.03 -3.00 7.29
N TYR A 52 -6.97 -3.33 6.55
CA TYR A 52 -6.10 -2.34 5.93
C TYR A 52 -6.83 -1.53 4.86
N MET A 53 -7.70 -2.17 4.06
CA MET A 53 -8.53 -1.46 3.08
C MET A 53 -9.44 -0.43 3.75
N GLN A 54 -10.09 -0.81 4.86
CA GLN A 54 -10.96 0.10 5.62
C GLN A 54 -10.16 1.24 6.24
N GLU A 55 -8.98 0.97 6.81
CA GLU A 55 -8.11 2.01 7.35
C GLU A 55 -7.69 3.01 6.26
N LYS A 56 -7.14 2.51 5.14
CA LYS A 56 -6.64 3.33 4.03
C LYS A 56 -7.75 4.15 3.35
N SER A 57 -8.97 3.63 3.30
CA SER A 57 -10.12 4.28 2.66
C SER A 57 -11.00 5.07 3.63
N ALA A 58 -10.58 5.27 4.88
CA ALA A 58 -11.39 5.88 5.94
C ALA A 58 -12.80 5.23 6.09
N GLY A 59 -12.85 3.91 5.93
CA GLY A 59 -14.05 3.08 6.03
C GLY A 59 -14.93 3.08 4.78
N LYS A 60 -14.54 3.76 3.70
CA LYS A 60 -15.33 3.85 2.47
C LYS A 60 -15.37 2.53 1.70
N TYR A 61 -14.25 1.80 1.70
CA TYR A 61 -14.10 0.55 0.95
C TYR A 61 -13.79 -0.62 1.89
N SER A 62 -14.26 -1.80 1.50
CA SER A 62 -14.05 -3.06 2.22
C SER A 62 -14.05 -4.21 1.24
N CYS A 63 -13.58 -5.38 1.67
CA CYS A 63 -13.72 -6.59 0.88
C CYS A 63 -15.18 -6.84 0.54
N ARG A 64 -15.44 -7.13 -0.73
CA ARG A 64 -16.79 -7.38 -1.25
C ARG A 64 -17.47 -8.52 -0.50
N ASP A 65 -16.76 -9.62 -0.30
CA ASP A 65 -17.19 -10.64 0.63
C ASP A 65 -16.79 -10.24 2.06
N ARG A 66 -17.80 -10.03 2.90
CA ARG A 66 -17.64 -9.60 4.28
C ARG A 66 -17.01 -10.66 5.18
N THR A 67 -16.94 -11.91 4.73
CA THR A 67 -16.28 -13.00 5.43
C THR A 67 -14.79 -13.12 5.06
N SER A 68 -14.35 -12.47 3.98
CA SER A 68 -12.95 -12.46 3.58
C SER A 68 -12.09 -11.67 4.56
N THR A 69 -10.96 -12.26 4.96
CA THR A 69 -9.89 -11.54 5.64
C THR A 69 -9.04 -10.75 4.64
N TYR A 70 -8.83 -11.30 3.44
CA TYR A 70 -8.06 -10.73 2.35
C TYR A 70 -8.87 -10.59 1.07
N CYS A 71 -8.56 -9.58 0.27
CA CYS A 71 -9.11 -9.40 -1.06
C CYS A 71 -8.24 -8.48 -1.90
N TYR A 72 -8.50 -8.44 -3.21
CA TYR A 72 -7.89 -7.47 -4.09
C TYR A 72 -8.38 -6.06 -3.81
N TYR A 73 -7.44 -5.15 -3.60
CA TYR A 73 -7.65 -3.72 -3.74
C TYR A 73 -7.35 -3.29 -5.16
N GLN A 74 -8.38 -2.81 -5.85
CA GLN A 74 -8.33 -2.46 -7.27
C GLN A 74 -7.45 -1.24 -7.49
N PHE A 75 -6.68 -1.22 -8.59
CA PHE A 75 -5.88 -0.05 -8.92
C PHE A 75 -6.72 1.18 -9.23
N MET A 76 -7.93 1.00 -9.77
CA MET A 76 -8.86 2.12 -9.98
C MET A 76 -9.19 2.85 -8.67
N LEU A 77 -9.34 2.09 -7.58
CA LEU A 77 -9.54 2.62 -6.24
C LEU A 77 -8.25 3.26 -5.70
N GLU A 78 -7.11 2.63 -5.90
CA GLU A 78 -5.83 3.10 -5.37
C GLU A 78 -5.28 4.34 -6.08
N LEU A 79 -5.49 4.45 -7.39
CA LEU A 79 -4.96 5.50 -8.25
C LEU A 79 -5.93 6.66 -8.41
N HIS A 80 -7.23 6.37 -8.51
CA HIS A 80 -8.25 7.35 -8.91
C HIS A 80 -9.40 7.48 -7.91
N GLU A 81 -9.41 6.69 -6.83
CA GLU A 81 -10.51 6.61 -5.85
C GLU A 81 -11.88 6.28 -6.47
N MET A 82 -11.88 5.62 -7.62
CA MET A 82 -13.08 5.30 -8.40
C MET A 82 -13.21 3.77 -8.55
N GLU A 83 -14.40 3.24 -8.29
CA GLU A 83 -14.69 1.80 -8.45
C GLU A 83 -15.02 1.42 -9.91
N SER A 84 -15.37 2.40 -10.75
CA SER A 84 -15.71 2.24 -12.17
C SER A 84 -15.55 3.58 -12.90
N GLY A 85 -15.62 3.55 -14.24
CA GLY A 85 -15.42 4.68 -15.15
C GLY A 85 -14.33 4.45 -16.21
N LEU A 86 -13.96 5.54 -16.90
CA LEU A 86 -12.91 5.54 -17.94
C LEU A 86 -11.51 5.22 -17.38
N VAL A 87 -11.32 5.36 -16.06
CA VAL A 87 -10.06 5.05 -15.36
C VAL A 87 -9.72 3.56 -15.36
N TYR A 88 -10.63 2.70 -15.82
CA TYR A 88 -10.38 1.28 -16.00
C TYR A 88 -9.23 1.02 -16.99
N ASP A 89 -9.13 1.81 -18.06
CA ASP A 89 -8.11 1.65 -19.09
C ASP A 89 -6.68 1.82 -18.56
N ASP A 90 -6.51 2.62 -17.50
CA ASP A 90 -5.21 2.84 -16.85
C ASP A 90 -4.78 1.63 -16.01
N CYS A 91 -5.73 0.78 -15.63
CA CYS A 91 -5.53 -0.31 -14.68
C CYS A 91 -5.60 -1.71 -15.32
N LYS A 92 -5.94 -1.80 -16.61
CA LYS A 92 -6.12 -3.07 -17.31
C LYS A 92 -4.82 -3.85 -17.45
N CYS A 93 -4.96 -5.17 -17.49
CA CYS A 93 -3.86 -6.10 -17.69
C CYS A 93 -4.35 -7.36 -18.43
N GLU A 94 -3.43 -8.21 -18.85
CA GLU A 94 -3.78 -9.51 -19.43
C GLU A 94 -3.52 -10.63 -18.42
N LYS A 95 -4.37 -11.66 -18.45
CA LYS A 95 -4.24 -12.82 -17.57
C LYS A 95 -2.85 -13.45 -17.64
N GLY A 96 -2.22 -13.63 -16.48
CA GLY A 96 -0.91 -14.27 -16.38
C GLY A 96 0.26 -13.36 -16.78
N GLN A 97 0.01 -12.07 -17.05
CA GLN A 97 1.09 -11.10 -17.09
C GLN A 97 1.75 -11.02 -15.72
N GLU A 98 3.08 -11.19 -15.70
CA GLU A 98 3.85 -10.86 -14.51
C GLU A 98 3.83 -9.35 -14.32
N TYR A 99 3.61 -8.95 -13.08
CA TYR A 99 3.68 -7.56 -12.71
C TYR A 99 5.13 -7.08 -12.77
N THR A 100 5.53 -6.53 -13.91
CA THR A 100 6.79 -5.80 -13.99
C THR A 100 6.54 -4.39 -13.48
N GLN A 101 7.47 -3.86 -12.67
CA GLN A 101 7.43 -2.49 -12.12
C GLN A 101 7.24 -1.38 -13.19
N TYR A 102 7.31 -1.73 -14.47
CA TYR A 102 7.19 -0.85 -15.63
C TYR A 102 5.75 -0.61 -16.09
N ASN A 103 4.77 -1.38 -15.60
CA ASN A 103 3.36 -1.17 -15.91
C ASN A 103 2.66 -0.16 -14.99
N LEU A 104 3.34 0.29 -13.94
CA LEU A 104 2.92 1.44 -13.15
C LEU A 104 3.62 2.70 -13.66
N PRO A 105 2.96 3.86 -13.58
CA PRO A 105 3.62 5.13 -13.84
C PRO A 105 4.77 5.41 -12.85
N LEU A 106 4.84 4.70 -11.70
CA LEU A 106 5.82 4.90 -10.64
C LEU A 106 6.34 3.56 -10.05
N PRO A 107 7.54 3.53 -9.45
CA PRO A 107 8.04 2.34 -8.74
C PRO A 107 7.12 1.85 -7.61
N SER A 108 7.15 0.56 -7.28
CA SER A 108 6.28 -0.04 -6.23
C SER A 108 6.37 0.63 -4.86
N ARG A 109 7.56 1.12 -4.46
CA ARG A 109 7.77 1.92 -3.24
C ARG A 109 6.89 3.17 -3.16
N CYS A 110 6.40 3.67 -4.29
CA CYS A 110 5.52 4.83 -4.36
C CYS A 110 4.10 4.53 -3.87
N TYR A 111 3.68 3.27 -3.87
CA TYR A 111 2.35 2.85 -3.46
C TYR A 111 2.31 2.30 -2.03
N SER A 112 3.45 1.83 -1.53
CA SER A 112 3.62 1.35 -0.15
C SER A 112 4.88 1.97 0.48
N PRO A 113 4.80 3.23 0.97
CA PRO A 113 5.94 3.89 1.60
C PRO A 113 6.35 3.17 2.89
N SER A 114 7.65 2.94 3.05
CA SER A 114 8.20 2.38 4.29
C SER A 114 8.05 3.35 5.47
N GLY A 115 8.03 4.65 5.20
CA GLY A 115 8.06 5.73 6.20
C GLY A 115 9.48 6.08 6.65
N SER A 116 10.46 5.23 6.38
CA SER A 116 11.87 5.47 6.70
C SER A 116 12.64 6.22 5.62
N ASP A 117 12.10 6.28 4.40
CA ASP A 117 12.70 6.95 3.25
C ASP A 117 11.97 8.25 2.91
N CYS A 118 12.56 9.38 3.28
CA CYS A 118 12.00 10.69 2.99
C CYS A 118 12.15 11.11 1.52
N SER A 119 12.97 10.42 0.70
CA SER A 119 13.03 10.71 -0.74
C SER A 119 11.74 10.33 -1.45
N TRP A 120 10.88 9.52 -0.81
CA TRP A 120 9.56 9.16 -1.32
C TRP A 120 8.73 10.39 -1.73
N TYR A 121 8.75 11.48 -0.95
CA TYR A 121 7.98 12.69 -1.29
C TYR A 121 8.41 13.28 -2.63
N GLN A 122 9.71 13.36 -2.88
CA GLN A 122 10.22 13.95 -4.10
C GLN A 122 10.18 12.98 -5.28
N ASP A 123 10.36 11.68 -5.05
CA ASP A 123 10.43 10.72 -6.14
C ASP A 123 9.06 10.14 -6.52
N CYS A 124 8.11 10.13 -5.58
CA CYS A 124 6.81 9.50 -5.74
C CYS A 124 5.68 10.52 -5.75
N LEU A 125 5.56 11.35 -4.71
CA LEU A 125 4.45 12.30 -4.61
C LEU A 125 4.54 13.37 -5.70
N GLU A 126 5.72 13.96 -5.89
CA GLU A 126 5.97 14.95 -6.94
C GLU A 126 5.67 14.39 -8.34
N ASN A 127 6.15 13.18 -8.65
CA ASN A 127 5.94 12.58 -9.96
C ASN A 127 4.48 12.13 -10.19
N LYS A 128 3.76 11.80 -9.11
CA LYS A 128 2.33 11.47 -9.17
C LYS A 128 1.49 12.72 -9.46
N CYS A 129 1.73 13.81 -8.73
CA CYS A 129 0.88 14.99 -8.73
C CYS A 129 1.38 16.12 -9.67
N LYS A 130 2.63 16.06 -10.13
CA LYS A 130 3.31 17.08 -10.95
C LYS A 130 3.23 18.48 -10.31
N CYS A 131 3.65 18.59 -9.06
CA CYS A 131 3.47 19.78 -8.21
C CYS A 131 4.40 20.96 -8.57
N ASN A 132 5.43 20.74 -9.39
CA ASN A 132 6.43 21.76 -9.72
C ASN A 132 5.81 23.06 -10.27
N GLY A 133 6.08 24.17 -9.59
CA GLY A 133 5.60 25.50 -9.96
C GLY A 133 4.16 25.80 -9.55
N THR A 134 3.50 24.93 -8.77
CA THR A 134 2.18 25.15 -8.17
C THR A 134 2.28 25.38 -6.66
N GLU A 135 1.16 25.68 -6.00
CA GLU A 135 1.09 25.70 -4.53
C GLU A 135 1.44 24.35 -3.89
N ASP A 136 1.37 23.25 -4.65
CA ASP A 136 1.69 21.90 -4.15
C ASP A 136 3.20 21.66 -4.03
N ASP A 137 4.05 22.45 -4.70
CA ASP A 137 5.52 22.43 -4.52
C ASP A 137 5.87 22.74 -3.04
N TYR A 138 5.05 23.58 -2.39
CA TYR A 138 5.14 23.80 -0.94
C TYR A 138 4.83 22.53 -0.14
N ALA A 139 3.85 21.72 -0.56
CA ALA A 139 3.49 20.49 0.15
C ALA A 139 4.63 19.47 0.13
N VAL A 140 5.26 19.27 -1.02
CA VAL A 140 6.43 18.36 -1.15
C VAL A 140 7.62 18.87 -0.35
N ALA A 141 7.93 20.17 -0.44
CA ALA A 141 9.02 20.77 0.34
C ALA A 141 8.77 20.71 1.86
N PHE A 142 7.53 20.96 2.29
CA PHE A 142 7.10 20.86 3.68
C PHE A 142 7.24 19.43 4.20
N ALA A 143 6.61 18.47 3.52
CA ALA A 143 6.63 17.08 3.94
C ALA A 143 8.06 16.52 4.01
N THR A 144 8.89 16.84 3.01
CA THR A 144 10.32 16.46 3.00
C THR A 144 11.07 17.04 4.20
N LYS A 145 10.84 18.31 4.55
CA LYS A 145 11.47 18.96 5.70
C LYS A 145 11.08 18.28 7.02
N PHE A 146 9.79 18.03 7.24
CA PHE A 146 9.30 17.44 8.48
C PHE A 146 9.63 15.95 8.59
N CYS A 147 9.64 15.22 7.48
CA CYS A 147 10.09 13.83 7.46
C CYS A 147 11.54 13.72 7.98
N ASN A 148 12.40 14.66 7.58
CA ASN A 148 13.80 14.66 7.96
C ASN A 148 14.10 15.17 9.37
N LEU A 149 13.10 15.69 10.10
CA LEU A 149 13.29 16.40 11.37
C LEU A 149 14.06 15.57 12.42
N TYR A 150 13.79 14.26 12.48
CA TYR A 150 14.39 13.34 13.45
C TYR A 150 15.39 12.34 12.83
N SER A 151 15.82 12.54 11.58
CA SER A 151 16.68 11.55 10.90
C SER A 151 18.02 11.34 11.61
N GLN A 152 18.61 12.39 12.18
CA GLN A 152 19.92 12.29 12.86
C GLN A 152 19.82 11.60 14.22
N SER A 153 18.73 11.80 14.94
CA SER A 153 18.49 11.20 16.26
C SER A 153 17.62 9.96 16.20
N TYR A 154 17.29 9.44 15.01
CA TYR A 154 16.37 8.32 14.84
C TYR A 154 16.80 7.09 15.65
N GLN A 155 18.11 6.83 15.68
CA GLN A 155 18.69 5.72 16.44
C GLN A 155 18.69 5.94 17.96
N ASP A 156 18.48 7.16 18.42
CA ASP A 156 18.39 7.50 19.86
C ASP A 156 17.01 7.20 20.44
N PHE A 157 15.99 6.99 19.59
CA PHE A 157 14.64 6.61 20.03
C PHE A 157 14.55 5.12 20.33
N SER A 158 13.60 4.76 21.21
CA SER A 158 13.23 3.35 21.42
C SER A 158 12.69 2.73 20.14
N GLN A 159 12.57 1.40 20.10
CA GLN A 159 11.99 0.70 18.97
C GLN A 159 10.55 1.15 18.66
N GLU A 160 9.74 1.37 19.71
CA GLU A 160 8.38 1.90 19.58
C GLU A 160 8.39 3.35 19.07
N GLY A 161 9.37 4.16 19.52
CA GLY A 161 9.55 5.52 19.04
C GLY A 161 9.92 5.56 17.55
N GLN A 162 10.80 4.68 17.10
CA GLN A 162 11.19 4.53 15.69
C GLN A 162 9.98 4.14 14.81
N GLN A 163 9.19 3.17 15.26
CA GLN A 163 7.95 2.76 14.58
C GLN A 163 6.94 3.92 14.49
N TRP A 164 6.78 4.68 15.58
CA TRP A 164 5.90 5.84 15.59
C TRP A 164 6.38 6.93 14.62
N ILE A 165 7.68 7.22 14.57
CA ILE A 165 8.25 8.19 13.63
C ILE A 165 7.97 7.76 12.19
N ASP A 166 8.25 6.50 11.84
CA ASP A 166 8.02 6.00 10.48
C ASP A 166 6.54 5.98 10.11
N ALA A 167 5.64 5.76 11.07
CA ALA A 167 4.20 5.89 10.84
C ALA A 167 3.79 7.34 10.58
N VAL A 168 4.24 8.30 11.40
CA VAL A 168 3.94 9.73 11.21
C VAL A 168 4.46 10.24 9.87
N ARG A 169 5.65 9.80 9.45
CA ARG A 169 6.24 10.13 8.15
C ARG A 169 5.44 9.62 6.95
N LYS A 170 4.43 8.76 7.13
CA LYS A 170 3.51 8.36 6.05
C LYS A 170 2.28 9.28 5.97
N CYS A 171 2.09 10.16 6.95
CA CYS A 171 0.89 10.96 7.14
C CYS A 171 1.12 12.48 6.98
N LEU A 172 2.37 12.92 6.75
CA LEU A 172 2.65 14.31 6.35
C LEU A 172 2.21 14.53 4.91
#